data_AF-A0A962I0F1-F1
#
_entry.id   AF-A0A962I0F1-F1
#
_cell.length_a   1.000
_cell.length_b   1.000
_cell.length_c   1.000
_cell.angle_alpha   90.00
_cell.angle_beta   90.00
_cell.angle_gamma   90.00
#
_symmetry.space_group_name_H-M   'P 1'
#
loop_
_entity.id
_entity.type
_entity.pdbx_description
1 polymer ?
#
loop_
_entity_poly.entity_id
_entity_poly.type
_entity_poly.pdbx_seq_one_letter_code
_entity_poly.pdbx_strand_id
1 'polypeptide(L)'
;MVGATTPCVNPAAPPFLFAALVSYQDGGTLIDSANRPGGRGTGLGQWRFERNGQYQTRMRFPRQVDSEFDGFNDVTSTISLLGNNLYSAQIRVRVLNLDGSLRVELCGQTEGERFAADF
;
A
#
# COMPACT_ATOMS: atom_id res chain seq x y z
N MET A 1 -15.55 -0.78 24.54
CA MET A 1 -14.79 -2.03 24.36
C MET A 1 -13.82 -1.83 23.21
N VAL A 2 -12.52 -1.80 23.49
CA VAL A 2 -11.47 -1.60 22.49
C VAL A 2 -11.29 -2.95 21.76
N GLY A 3 -11.71 -3.01 20.49
CA GLY A 3 -11.67 -4.23 19.70
C GLY A 3 -10.22 -4.69 19.47
N ALA A 4 -9.95 -5.94 19.84
CA ALA A 4 -8.65 -6.59 19.73
C ALA A 4 -8.12 -6.51 18.29
N THR A 5 -6.90 -5.99 18.15
CA THR A 5 -6.10 -6.08 16.92
C THR A 5 -5.67 -7.54 16.73
N THR A 6 -6.34 -8.28 15.86
CA THR A 6 -5.85 -9.58 15.39
C THR A 6 -4.46 -9.39 14.76
N PRO A 7 -3.44 -10.16 15.14
CA PRO A 7 -2.07 -9.92 14.67
C PRO A 7 -1.94 -10.26 13.18
N CYS A 8 -1.06 -9.50 12.51
CA CYS A 8 -0.68 -9.65 11.11
C CYS A 8 -0.48 -11.13 10.71
N VAL A 9 -1.08 -11.57 9.60
CA VAL A 9 -0.81 -12.89 9.04
C VAL A 9 0.69 -13.01 8.70
N ASN A 10 1.27 -14.18 9.02
CA ASN A 10 2.68 -14.57 8.98
C ASN A 10 3.60 -13.69 8.10
N PRO A 11 4.57 -12.95 8.67
CA PRO A 11 5.54 -12.14 7.92
C PRO A 11 6.49 -12.95 7.02
N ALA A 12 6.50 -14.29 7.14
CA ALA A 12 7.25 -15.19 6.26
C ALA A 12 6.46 -15.65 5.02
N ALA A 13 5.21 -15.20 4.83
CA ALA A 13 4.49 -15.47 3.58
C ALA A 13 5.25 -14.83 2.40
N PRO A 14 5.43 -15.55 1.27
CA PRO A 14 6.14 -15.00 0.12
C PRO A 14 5.50 -13.69 -0.34
N PRO A 15 6.29 -12.63 -0.60
CA PRO A 15 5.74 -11.37 -1.06
C PRO A 15 5.09 -11.55 -2.43
N PHE A 16 3.86 -11.06 -2.60
CA PHE A 16 3.24 -10.95 -3.92
C PHE A 16 3.79 -9.72 -4.64
N LEU A 17 4.65 -9.95 -5.63
CA LEU A 17 5.24 -8.89 -6.46
C LEU A 17 4.38 -8.65 -7.71
N PHE A 18 4.18 -7.38 -8.05
CA PHE A 18 3.57 -6.95 -9.31
C PHE A 18 4.12 -5.57 -9.69
N ALA A 19 4.14 -5.26 -10.99
CA ALA A 19 4.51 -3.94 -11.46
C ALA A 19 3.38 -2.94 -11.19
N ALA A 20 3.74 -1.80 -10.60
CA ALA A 20 2.84 -0.70 -10.34
C ALA A 20 3.52 0.62 -10.71
N LEU A 21 2.80 1.51 -11.39
CA LEU A 21 3.20 2.89 -11.53
C LEU A 21 2.49 3.70 -10.45
N VAL A 22 3.27 4.38 -9.61
CA VAL A 22 2.73 5.25 -8.57
C VAL A 22 3.20 6.68 -8.83
N SER A 23 2.25 7.59 -9.01
CA SER A 23 2.49 9.01 -9.19
C SER A 23 2.15 9.77 -7.91
N TYR A 24 3.12 10.53 -7.42
CA TYR A 24 2.98 11.41 -6.26
C TYR A 24 2.82 12.83 -6.78
N GLN A 25 1.63 13.41 -6.60
CA GLN A 25 1.35 14.78 -7.01
C GLN A 25 1.58 15.75 -5.85
N ASP A 26 1.93 16.98 -6.21
CA ASP A 26 1.97 18.07 -5.23
C ASP A 26 0.59 18.28 -4.60
N GLY A 27 0.55 18.67 -3.32
CA GLY A 27 -0.68 18.69 -2.52
C GLY A 27 -1.07 17.33 -1.90
N GLY A 28 -0.21 16.30 -2.03
CA GLY A 28 -0.34 15.06 -1.29
C GLY A 28 -1.27 14.03 -1.93
N THR A 29 -1.64 14.17 -3.20
CA THR A 29 -2.41 13.16 -3.93
C THR A 29 -1.48 12.05 -4.45
N LEU A 30 -1.90 10.80 -4.29
CA LEU A 30 -1.22 9.62 -4.79
C LEU A 30 -2.15 8.90 -5.76
N ILE A 31 -1.68 8.63 -6.98
CA ILE A 31 -2.38 7.85 -7.99
C ILE A 31 -1.55 6.60 -8.29
N ASP A 32 -2.20 5.45 -8.31
CA ASP A 32 -1.56 4.17 -8.64
C ASP A 32 -2.27 3.52 -9.82
N SER A 33 -1.50 3.17 -10.85
CA SER A 33 -1.93 2.27 -11.91
C SER A 33 -1.08 1.01 -11.86
N ALA A 34 -1.54 0.03 -11.09
CA ALA A 34 -1.01 -1.32 -11.09
C ALA A 34 -1.86 -2.23 -11.98
N ASN A 35 -1.24 -2.95 -12.91
CA ASN A 35 -1.91 -3.97 -13.70
C ASN A 35 -1.63 -5.34 -13.07
N ARG A 36 -2.50 -5.79 -12.15
CA ARG A 36 -2.36 -7.08 -11.47
C ARG A 36 -3.27 -8.14 -12.11
N PRO A 37 -2.80 -9.38 -12.31
CA PRO A 37 -3.71 -10.52 -12.48
C PRO A 37 -4.56 -10.68 -11.22
N GLY A 38 -5.90 -10.64 -11.36
CA GLY A 38 -6.84 -10.79 -10.23
C GLY A 38 -7.53 -9.51 -9.74
N GLY A 39 -7.74 -8.52 -10.61
CA GLY A 39 -8.85 -7.56 -10.44
C GLY A 39 -8.63 -6.41 -9.43
N ARG A 40 -7.39 -5.94 -9.24
CA ARG A 40 -7.15 -4.67 -8.54
C ARG A 40 -7.32 -3.52 -9.54
N GLY A 41 -8.22 -2.58 -9.25
CA GLY A 41 -8.35 -1.34 -10.03
C GLY A 41 -7.30 -0.28 -9.68
N THR A 42 -7.30 0.81 -10.43
CA THR A 42 -6.50 2.02 -10.15
C THR A 42 -6.68 2.46 -8.70
N GLY A 43 -5.56 2.70 -8.00
CA GLY A 43 -5.56 3.23 -6.66
C GLY A 43 -5.62 4.74 -6.64
N LEU A 44 -6.36 5.25 -5.66
CA LEU A 44 -6.28 6.65 -5.27
C LEU A 44 -5.89 6.69 -3.80
N GLY A 45 -5.07 7.67 -3.47
CA GLY A 45 -4.46 7.75 -2.16
C GLY A 45 -3.96 9.12 -1.83
N GLN A 46 -3.33 9.17 -0.67
CA GLN A 46 -2.65 10.34 -0.18
C GLN A 46 -1.23 9.97 0.21
N TRP A 47 -0.33 10.93 0.08
CA TRP A 47 1.00 10.85 0.63
C TRP A 47 1.32 12.10 1.42
N ARG A 48 2.21 11.98 2.40
CA ARG A 48 2.77 13.12 3.11
C ARG A 48 4.21 12.87 3.48
N PHE A 49 5.01 13.91 3.38
CA PHE A 49 6.34 13.94 3.97
C PHE A 49 6.20 14.15 5.48
N GLU A 50 6.80 13.24 6.24
CA GLU A 50 7.03 13.38 7.66
C GLU A 50 8.45 13.93 7.89
N ARG A 51 8.77 14.39 9.09
CA ARG A 51 10.14 14.81 9.40
C ARG A 51 11.13 13.64 9.30
N ASN A 52 12.42 13.94 9.18
CA ASN A 52 13.51 12.96 9.22
C ASN A 52 13.51 11.94 8.06
N GLY A 53 13.11 12.35 6.85
CA GLY A 53 13.18 11.48 5.68
C GLY A 53 12.16 10.35 5.70
N GLN A 54 11.10 10.48 6.51
CA GLN A 54 9.98 9.55 6.52
C GLN A 54 8.86 10.04 5.63
N TYR A 55 8.16 9.12 5.00
CA TYR A 55 7.00 9.38 4.17
C TYR A 55 5.90 8.41 4.57
N GLN A 56 4.68 8.90 4.65
CA GLN A 56 3.52 8.04 4.81
C GLN A 56 2.69 8.08 3.54
N THR A 57 2.23 6.90 3.12
CA THR A 57 1.27 6.77 2.05
C THR A 57 0.06 6.00 2.54
N ARG A 58 -1.10 6.33 2.01
CA ARG A 58 -2.30 5.53 2.14
C ARG A 58 -2.98 5.46 0.79
N MET A 59 -3.24 4.25 0.32
CA MET A 59 -3.88 3.98 -0.94
C MET A 59 -5.08 3.08 -0.72
N ARG A 60 -6.16 3.34 -1.46
CA ARG A 60 -7.32 2.46 -1.47
C ARG A 60 -7.59 1.96 -2.88
N PHE A 61 -7.84 0.67 -2.99
CA PHE A 61 -8.11 0.00 -4.26
C PHE A 61 -9.46 -0.70 -4.20
N PRO A 62 -10.35 -0.49 -5.18
CA PRO A 62 -11.51 -1.35 -5.33
C PRO A 62 -11.02 -2.77 -5.66
N ARG A 63 -11.63 -3.75 -5.00
CA ARG A 63 -11.41 -5.16 -5.27
C ARG A 63 -12.61 -5.70 -6.03
N GLN A 64 -12.35 -6.51 -7.04
CA GLN A 64 -13.38 -7.25 -7.76
C GLN A 64 -13.13 -8.75 -7.66
N VAL A 65 -14.21 -9.53 -7.57
CA VAL A 65 -14.21 -11.00 -7.68
C VAL A 65 -15.28 -11.36 -8.70
N ASP A 66 -14.93 -12.14 -9.72
CA ASP A 66 -15.82 -12.51 -10.82
C ASP A 66 -16.50 -11.31 -11.51
N SER A 67 -15.77 -10.19 -11.61
CA SER A 67 -16.24 -8.89 -12.15
C SER A 67 -17.27 -8.15 -11.29
N GLU A 68 -17.59 -8.66 -10.10
CA GLU A 68 -18.41 -7.95 -9.12
C GLU A 68 -17.54 -7.22 -8.11
N PHE A 69 -18.02 -6.06 -7.65
CA PHE A 69 -17.35 -5.31 -6.60
C PHE A 69 -17.42 -6.07 -5.26
N ASP A 70 -16.27 -6.39 -4.68
CA ASP A 70 -16.11 -7.16 -3.44
C ASP A 70 -15.31 -6.36 -2.38
N GLY A 71 -15.55 -5.06 -2.31
CA GLY A 71 -14.97 -4.18 -1.29
C GLY A 71 -13.63 -3.58 -1.66
N PHE A 72 -12.77 -3.35 -0.67
CA PHE A 72 -11.55 -2.55 -0.84
C PHE A 72 -10.31 -3.20 -0.24
N ASN A 73 -9.16 -2.93 -0.86
CA ASN A 73 -7.87 -3.06 -0.19
C ASN A 73 -7.41 -1.66 0.25
N ASP A 74 -7.17 -1.46 1.53
CA ASP A 74 -6.62 -0.22 2.11
C ASP A 74 -5.17 -0.49 2.53
N VAL A 75 -4.23 0.12 1.81
CA VAL A 75 -2.80 -0.07 2.00
C VAL A 75 -2.24 1.19 2.62
N THR A 76 -1.60 1.07 3.77
CA THR A 76 -0.82 2.15 4.38
C THR A 76 0.63 1.74 4.36
N SER A 77 1.54 2.64 3.97
CA SER A 77 2.97 2.42 4.09
C SER A 77 3.67 3.56 4.79
N THR A 78 4.69 3.21 5.56
CA THR A 78 5.65 4.16 6.13
C THR A 78 7.00 3.86 5.50
N ILE A 79 7.47 4.76 4.65
CA ILE A 79 8.75 4.68 3.95
C ILE A 79 9.76 5.50 4.74
N SER A 80 10.90 4.91 5.04
CA SER A 80 12.06 5.59 5.64
C SER A 80 13.16 5.62 4.60
N LEU A 81 13.63 6.82 4.25
CA LEU A 81 14.80 6.95 3.40
C LEU A 81 16.03 6.56 4.20
N LEU A 82 16.74 5.57 3.69
CA LEU A 82 18.05 5.18 4.14
C LEU A 82 19.07 5.97 3.30
N GLY A 83 20.27 6.22 3.80
CA GLY A 83 21.30 6.89 3.00
C GLY A 83 21.58 6.16 1.68
N ASN A 84 22.33 6.80 0.76
CA ASN A 84 22.76 6.18 -0.50
C ASN A 84 21.61 5.68 -1.40
N ASN A 85 20.55 6.47 -1.53
CA ASN A 85 19.35 6.15 -2.32
C ASN A 85 18.57 4.92 -1.85
N LEU A 86 18.90 4.31 -0.71
CA LEU A 86 18.15 3.18 -0.20
C LEU A 86 16.87 3.64 0.51
N TYR A 87 15.89 2.77 0.63
CA TYR A 87 14.75 2.97 1.50
C TYR A 87 14.32 1.66 2.14
N SER A 88 13.70 1.75 3.31
CA SER A 88 12.89 0.67 3.89
C SER A 88 11.45 1.13 4.00
N ALA A 89 10.50 0.21 3.89
CA ALA A 89 9.09 0.52 4.05
C ALA A 89 8.37 -0.55 4.88
N GLN A 90 7.60 -0.08 5.86
CA GLN A 90 6.62 -0.88 6.57
C GLN A 90 5.29 -0.77 5.82
N ILE A 91 4.65 -1.89 5.51
CA ILE A 91 3.40 -1.93 4.77
C ILE A 91 2.35 -2.61 5.63
N ARG A 92 1.17 -2.01 5.71
CA ARG A 92 -0.03 -2.58 6.32
C ARG A 92 -1.14 -2.59 5.28
N VAL A 93 -1.73 -3.76 5.04
CA VAL A 93 -2.84 -3.95 4.11
C VAL A 93 -4.05 -4.41 4.88
N ARG A 94 -5.17 -3.72 4.73
CA ARG A 94 -6.48 -4.13 5.26
C ARG A 94 -7.37 -4.46 4.09
N VAL A 95 -7.83 -5.70 4.04
CA VAL A 95 -8.84 -6.14 3.07
C VAL A 95 -10.19 -5.97 3.74
N LEU A 96 -11.04 -5.15 3.14
CA LEU A 96 -12.33 -4.75 3.66
C LEU A 96 -13.45 -5.36 2.82
N ASN A 97 -14.51 -5.80 3.50
CA ASN A 97 -15.78 -6.15 2.88
C ASN A 97 -16.50 -4.90 2.33
N LEU A 98 -17.61 -5.12 1.62
CA LEU A 98 -18.46 -4.04 1.11
C LEU A 98 -19.01 -3.12 2.19
N ASP A 99 -19.34 -3.68 3.36
CA ASP A 99 -19.81 -2.95 4.54
C ASP A 99 -18.69 -2.22 5.31
N GLY A 100 -17.44 -2.31 4.83
CA GLY A 100 -16.27 -1.73 5.47
C GLY A 100 -15.71 -2.54 6.63
N SER A 101 -16.31 -3.69 6.99
CA SER A 101 -15.77 -4.58 8.01
C SER A 101 -14.44 -5.21 7.54
N LEU A 102 -13.53 -5.44 8.48
CA LEU A 102 -12.23 -6.03 8.19
C LEU A 102 -12.39 -7.52 7.87
N ARG A 103 -11.98 -7.94 6.68
CA ARG A 103 -11.91 -9.35 6.28
C ARG A 103 -10.57 -9.96 6.70
N VAL A 104 -9.45 -9.30 6.36
CA VAL A 104 -8.11 -9.73 6.74
C VAL A 104 -7.16 -8.54 6.83
N GLU A 105 -6.16 -8.63 7.70
CA GLU A 105 -5.07 -7.67 7.80
C GLU A 105 -3.71 -8.35 7.59
N LEU A 106 -2.90 -7.77 6.72
CA LEU A 106 -1.57 -8.25 6.36
C LEU A 106 -0.55 -7.16 6.66
N CYS A 107 0.63 -7.55 7.09
CA CYS A 107 1.74 -6.63 7.32
C CYS A 107 2.98 -7.15 6.61
N GLY A 108 3.81 -6.24 6.13
CA GLY A 108 5.02 -6.59 5.42
C GLY A 108 6.09 -5.52 5.57
N GLN A 109 7.30 -5.90 5.21
CA GLN A 109 8.45 -5.01 5.14
C GLN A 109 9.08 -5.17 3.77
N THR A 110 9.57 -4.08 3.21
CA THR A 110 10.33 -4.11 1.97
C THR A 110 11.49 -3.14 2.06
N GLU A 111 12.55 -3.44 1.33
CA GLU A 111 13.70 -2.57 1.12
C GLU A 111 13.88 -2.41 -0.37
N GLY A 112 14.44 -1.27 -0.78
CA GLY A 112 14.69 -1.02 -2.20
C GLY A 112 15.61 0.17 -2.41
N GLU A 113 15.92 0.41 -3.68
CA GLU A 113 16.62 1.61 -4.13
C GLU A 113 15.65 2.59 -4.77
N ARG A 114 15.86 3.87 -4.48
CA ARG A 114 15.32 4.97 -5.25
C ARG A 114 16.15 5.13 -6.51
N PHE A 115 15.47 5.17 -7.64
CA PHE A 115 16.03 5.64 -8.89
C PHE A 115 15.78 7.14 -9.01
N ALA A 116 16.79 7.89 -9.45
CA ALA A 116 16.54 9.23 -9.97
C ALA A 116 15.74 9.08 -11.26
N ALA A 117 14.67 9.86 -11.41
CA ALA A 117 13.98 9.93 -12.67
C ALA A 117 14.69 10.99 -13.52
N ASP A 118 15.48 10.51 -14.48
CA ASP A 118 16.12 11.37 -15.49
C ASP A 118 15.06 11.73 -16.52
N PHE A 119 14.54 12.96 -16.45
CA PHE A 119 13.62 13.54 -17.44
C PHE A 119 14.33 14.65 -18.22
#